data_AF-A0A1V5ZDZ3-F1
#
_entry.id   AF-A0A1V5ZDZ3-F1
#
_cell.length_a   1.000
_cell.length_b   1.000
_cell.length_c   1.000
_cell.angle_alpha   90.00
_cell.angle_beta   90.00
_cell.angle_gamma   90.00
#
_symmetry.space_group_name_H-M   'P 1'
#
loop_
_entity.id
_entity.type
_entity.pdbx_description
1 polymer ?
#
loop_
_entity_poly.entity_id
_entity_poly.type
_entity_poly.pdbx_seq_one_letter_code
_entity_poly.pdbx_strand_id
1 'polypeptide(L)'
;MARLAVLGGFLFTHRDVLPVPLAIAVALSSRIRGGRRVAGALLVLIGLAIRLWAVLYIGGESRSRGEGPAFRTIGGPYAYFRHPLYLANAVLSEGLVLFSGAGKRWLPFVFPVLAFLFYAPIVAWEQGGVPRRGIPVRANRFGVRTALRSERRTYQSVFAFLVVSVVSSFVRNNLRRNR
;
A
#
# COMPACT_ATOMS: atom_id res chain seq x y z
N MET A 1 7.16 25.13 8.07
CA MET A 1 6.77 24.74 6.69
C MET A 1 7.88 24.00 5.93
N ALA A 2 9.10 24.54 5.81
CA ALA A 2 10.20 23.91 5.05
C ALA A 2 10.56 22.46 5.48
N ARG A 3 10.62 22.17 6.79
CA ARG A 3 10.95 20.82 7.30
C ARG A 3 9.93 19.74 6.92
N LEU A 4 8.64 20.08 6.86
CA LEU A 4 7.57 19.15 6.47
C LEU A 4 7.61 18.85 4.97
N ALA A 5 7.97 19.83 4.15
CA ALA A 5 8.15 19.64 2.72
C ALA A 5 9.35 18.73 2.41
N VAL A 6 10.49 18.92 3.10
CA VAL A 6 11.66 18.04 2.96
C VAL A 6 11.32 16.60 3.38
N LEU A 7 10.62 16.44 4.50
CA LEU A 7 10.18 15.12 4.97
C LEU A 7 9.23 14.46 3.95
N GLY A 8 8.22 15.17 3.46
CA GLY A 8 7.27 14.64 2.49
C GLY A 8 7.93 14.21 1.18
N GLY A 9 8.89 14.99 0.66
CA GLY A 9 9.65 14.63 -0.53
C GLY A 9 10.55 13.41 -0.32
N PHE A 10 11.23 13.33 0.83
CA PHE A 10 12.03 12.14 1.19
C PHE A 10 11.15 10.88 1.27
N LEU A 11 10.02 10.97 1.97
CA LEU A 11 9.05 9.88 2.11
C LEU A 11 8.45 9.50 0.76
N PHE A 12 8.14 10.46 -0.12
CA PHE A 12 7.61 10.20 -1.45
C PHE A 12 8.61 9.38 -2.31
N THR A 13 9.88 9.77 -2.31
CA THR A 13 10.93 9.09 -3.09
C THR A 13 11.18 7.66 -2.60
N HIS A 14 11.11 7.43 -1.28
CA HIS A 14 11.38 6.14 -0.66
C HIS A 14 10.12 5.35 -0.26
N ARG A 15 8.93 5.78 -0.73
CA ARG A 15 7.63 5.22 -0.33
C ARG A 15 7.48 3.70 -0.53
N ASP A 16 8.20 3.15 -1.51
CA ASP A 16 8.16 1.71 -1.82
C ASP A 16 9.12 0.89 -0.93
N VAL A 17 10.13 1.52 -0.31
CA VAL A 17 11.22 0.83 0.40
C VAL A 17 11.05 0.94 1.92
N LEU A 18 10.65 2.11 2.42
CA LEU A 18 10.49 2.35 3.87
C LEU A 18 9.56 1.35 4.58
N PRO A 19 8.44 0.90 3.98
CA PRO A 19 7.56 -0.07 4.63
C PRO A 19 8.12 -1.51 4.64
N VAL A 20 9.14 -1.83 3.83
CA VAL A 20 9.60 -3.20 3.59
C VAL A 20 10.17 -3.88 4.85
N PRO A 21 11.07 -3.25 5.65
CA PRO A 21 11.56 -3.87 6.87
C PRO A 21 10.45 -4.20 7.87
N LEU A 22 9.47 -3.30 8.02
CA LEU A 22 8.31 -3.53 8.86
C LEU A 22 7.47 -4.70 8.33
N ALA A 23 7.22 -4.75 7.03
CA ALA A 23 6.49 -5.85 6.40
C ALA A 23 7.18 -7.21 6.63
N ILE A 24 8.52 -7.28 6.50
CA ILE A 24 9.30 -8.49 6.79
C ILE A 24 9.17 -8.88 8.26
N ALA A 25 9.33 -7.93 9.19
CA ALA A 25 9.21 -8.18 10.62
C ALA A 25 7.81 -8.72 11.00
N VAL A 26 6.75 -8.15 10.42
CA VAL A 26 5.37 -8.62 10.58
C VAL A 26 5.22 -10.04 10.02
N ALA A 27 5.67 -10.29 8.78
CA ALA A 27 5.54 -11.60 8.15
C ALA A 27 6.26 -12.70 8.94
N LEU A 28 7.50 -12.47 9.38
CA LEU A 28 8.28 -13.42 10.19
C LEU A 28 7.72 -13.64 11.59
N SER A 29 6.99 -12.67 12.14
CA SER A 29 6.37 -12.78 13.46
C SER A 29 4.94 -13.35 13.45
N SER A 30 4.46 -13.75 12.27
CA SER A 30 3.09 -14.24 12.02
C SER A 30 2.66 -15.39 12.94
N ARG A 31 1.39 -15.32 13.37
CA ARG A 31 0.67 -16.34 14.14
C ARG A 31 -0.78 -16.35 13.67
N ILE A 32 -1.01 -16.93 12.50
CA ILE A 32 -2.33 -16.94 11.85
C ILE A 32 -3.26 -17.86 12.65
N ARG A 33 -4.12 -17.28 13.49
CA ARG A 33 -5.11 -17.98 14.33
C ARG A 33 -6.36 -17.12 14.53
N GLY A 34 -7.51 -17.77 14.73
CA GLY A 34 -8.79 -17.12 15.04
C GLY A 34 -9.45 -16.42 13.85
N GLY A 35 -10.54 -15.68 14.12
CA GLY A 35 -11.38 -15.03 13.09
C GLY A 35 -10.74 -13.84 12.38
N ARG A 36 -9.70 -13.23 12.95
CA ARG A 36 -9.01 -12.04 12.37
C ARG A 36 -8.45 -12.29 10.97
N ARG A 37 -8.06 -13.53 10.66
CA ARG A 37 -7.54 -13.91 9.33
C ARG A 37 -8.55 -13.66 8.21
N VAL A 38 -9.84 -13.85 8.47
CA VAL A 38 -10.90 -13.69 7.46
C VAL A 38 -11.09 -12.21 7.15
N ALA A 39 -11.21 -11.39 8.20
CA ALA A 39 -11.26 -9.93 8.05
C ALA A 39 -10.01 -9.39 7.35
N GLY A 40 -8.82 -9.88 7.70
CA GLY A 40 -7.57 -9.51 7.04
C GLY A 40 -7.55 -9.89 5.55
N ALA A 41 -7.98 -11.10 5.20
CA ALA A 41 -8.08 -11.54 3.81
C ALA A 41 -9.06 -10.68 3.00
N LEU A 42 -10.22 -10.34 3.56
CA LEU A 42 -11.19 -9.45 2.92
C LEU A 42 -10.60 -8.06 2.68
N LEU A 43 -9.91 -7.48 3.66
CA LEU A 43 -9.23 -6.19 3.49
C LEU A 43 -8.13 -6.25 2.43
N VAL A 44 -7.35 -7.34 2.36
CA VAL A 44 -6.36 -7.55 1.29
C VAL A 44 -7.04 -7.53 -0.07
N LEU A 45 -8.15 -8.26 -0.23
CA LEU A 45 -8.90 -8.30 -1.50
C LEU A 45 -9.47 -6.92 -1.87
N ILE A 46 -10.06 -6.20 -0.91
CA ILE A 46 -10.57 -4.84 -1.12
C ILE A 46 -9.44 -3.89 -1.52
N GLY A 47 -8.30 -3.93 -0.82
CA GLY A 47 -7.13 -3.11 -1.14
C GLY A 47 -6.60 -3.39 -2.54
N LEU A 48 -6.50 -4.66 -2.94
CA LEU A 48 -6.11 -5.06 -4.30
C LEU A 48 -7.13 -4.60 -5.36
N ALA A 49 -8.43 -4.66 -5.07
CA ALA A 49 -9.47 -4.20 -5.97
C ALA A 49 -9.43 -2.68 -6.19
N ILE A 50 -9.31 -1.89 -5.11
CA ILE A 50 -9.14 -0.42 -5.20
C ILE A 50 -7.86 -0.10 -5.97
N ARG A 51 -6.76 -0.83 -5.71
CA ARG A 51 -5.50 -0.65 -6.42
C ARG A 51 -5.64 -0.91 -7.91
N LEU A 52 -6.22 -2.03 -8.30
CA LEU A 52 -6.44 -2.36 -9.70
C LEU A 52 -7.34 -1.31 -10.36
N TRP A 53 -8.42 -0.89 -9.69
CA TRP A 53 -9.30 0.16 -10.18
C TRP A 53 -8.54 1.47 -10.41
N ALA A 54 -7.64 1.88 -9.51
CA ALA A 54 -6.82 3.07 -9.69
C ALA A 54 -5.82 2.94 -10.84
N VAL A 55 -5.08 1.83 -10.90
CA VAL A 55 -4.04 1.64 -11.93
C VAL A 55 -4.62 1.53 -13.32
N LEU A 56 -5.86 1.07 -13.47
CA LEU A 56 -6.58 1.14 -14.74
C LEU A 56 -6.74 2.57 -15.28
N TYR A 57 -6.62 3.62 -14.46
CA TYR A 57 -6.77 5.01 -14.89
C TYR A 57 -5.47 5.84 -14.84
N ILE A 58 -4.51 5.48 -13.98
CA ILE A 58 -3.21 6.17 -13.93
C ILE A 58 -2.10 5.44 -14.70
N GLY A 59 -2.24 4.13 -14.93
CA GLY A 59 -1.24 3.33 -15.62
C GLY A 59 0.14 3.36 -14.95
N GLY A 60 1.18 3.41 -15.77
CA GLY A 60 2.59 3.41 -15.34
C GLY A 60 3.04 4.69 -14.61
N GLU A 61 2.30 5.80 -14.74
CA GLU A 61 2.63 7.07 -14.06
C GLU A 61 2.63 6.96 -12.53
N SER A 62 1.93 5.97 -11.99
CA SER A 62 1.97 5.62 -10.56
C SER A 62 3.39 5.38 -10.01
N ARG A 63 4.36 5.09 -10.88
CA ARG A 63 5.75 4.79 -10.53
C ARG A 63 6.73 5.92 -10.82
N SER A 64 6.27 7.07 -11.34
CA SER A 64 7.13 8.25 -11.52
C SER A 64 7.64 8.77 -10.17
N ARG A 65 8.90 9.23 -10.15
CA ARG A 65 9.61 9.78 -8.99
C ARG A 65 10.17 11.16 -9.36
N GLY A 66 9.71 12.21 -8.69
CA GLY A 66 10.37 13.52 -8.68
C GLY A 66 10.22 14.40 -9.93
N GLU A 67 9.91 13.83 -11.10
CA GLU A 67 9.83 14.60 -12.36
C GLU A 67 8.48 15.30 -12.61
N GLY A 68 7.53 15.15 -11.68
CA GLY A 68 6.15 15.61 -11.85
C GLY A 68 5.34 14.68 -12.76
N PRO A 69 4.00 14.67 -12.63
CA PRO A 69 3.16 13.74 -13.39
C PRO A 69 3.02 14.19 -14.85
N ALA A 70 3.24 13.27 -15.80
CA ALA A 70 3.07 13.55 -17.23
C ALA A 70 1.62 13.93 -17.60
N PHE A 71 0.65 13.45 -16.81
CA PHE A 71 -0.76 13.84 -16.91
C PHE A 71 -1.46 13.65 -15.56
N ARG A 72 -2.60 14.32 -15.39
CA ARG A 72 -3.48 14.11 -14.25
C ARG A 72 -4.70 13.30 -14.68
N THR A 73 -5.02 12.24 -13.93
CA THR A 73 -6.24 11.47 -14.17
C THR A 73 -7.40 11.99 -13.31
N ILE A 74 -8.59 12.06 -13.91
CA ILE A 74 -9.86 12.41 -13.23
C ILE A 74 -10.92 11.32 -13.38
N GLY A 75 -10.58 10.20 -14.04
CA GLY A 75 -11.49 9.08 -14.26
C GLY A 75 -11.44 8.03 -13.14
N GLY A 76 -12.52 7.25 -13.03
CA GLY A 76 -12.59 6.12 -12.09
C GLY A 76 -12.46 6.56 -10.63
N PRO A 77 -11.59 5.93 -9.83
CA PRO A 77 -11.48 6.26 -8.40
C PRO A 77 -10.91 7.65 -8.15
N TYR A 78 -10.23 8.24 -9.14
CA TYR A 78 -9.69 9.59 -9.05
C TYR A 78 -10.75 10.70 -9.09
N ALA A 79 -11.99 10.37 -9.45
CA ALA A 79 -13.15 11.25 -9.32
C ALA A 79 -13.60 11.41 -7.86
N TYR A 80 -13.38 10.38 -7.03
CA TYR A 80 -13.84 10.35 -5.63
C TYR A 80 -12.71 10.69 -4.65
N PHE A 81 -11.51 10.16 -4.89
CA PHE A 81 -10.34 10.35 -4.04
C PHE A 81 -9.20 10.95 -4.85
N ARG A 82 -8.48 11.93 -4.27
CA ARG A 82 -7.29 12.49 -4.92
C ARG A 82 -6.13 11.49 -5.00
N HIS A 83 -6.05 10.59 -4.03
CA HIS A 83 -4.93 9.66 -3.82
C HIS A 83 -5.41 8.21 -3.59
N PRO A 84 -6.15 7.61 -4.54
CA PRO A 84 -6.76 6.30 -4.35
C PRO A 84 -5.72 5.18 -4.18
N LEU A 85 -4.51 5.33 -4.72
CA LEU A 85 -3.42 4.37 -4.50
C LEU A 85 -2.89 4.34 -3.06
N TYR A 86 -2.90 5.48 -2.37
CA TYR A 86 -2.49 5.54 -0.96
C TYR A 86 -3.57 4.93 -0.07
N LEU A 87 -4.85 5.19 -0.38
CA LEU A 87 -5.97 4.51 0.26
C LEU A 87 -5.87 2.99 0.06
N ALA A 88 -5.66 2.54 -1.18
CA ALA A 88 -5.50 1.13 -1.50
C ALA A 88 -4.34 0.48 -0.72
N ASN A 89 -3.19 1.17 -0.64
CA ASN A 89 -2.04 0.69 0.12
C ASN A 89 -2.28 0.62 1.63
N ALA A 90 -2.96 1.61 2.21
CA ALA A 90 -3.31 1.60 3.62
C ALA A 90 -4.25 0.43 3.95
N VAL A 91 -5.32 0.25 3.16
CA VAL A 91 -6.27 -0.86 3.33
C VAL A 91 -5.59 -2.22 3.13
N LEU A 92 -4.77 -2.35 2.08
CA LEU A 92 -4.01 -3.58 1.79
C LEU A 92 -3.05 -3.92 2.94
N SER A 93 -2.29 -2.95 3.42
CA SER A 93 -1.31 -3.16 4.48
C SER A 93 -1.97 -3.50 5.81
N GLU A 94 -3.09 -2.84 6.15
CA GLU A 94 -3.92 -3.18 7.30
C GLU A 94 -4.42 -4.62 7.21
N GLY A 95 -4.93 -5.02 6.03
CA GLY A 95 -5.35 -6.38 5.77
C GLY A 95 -4.24 -7.41 5.98
N LEU A 96 -3.01 -7.11 5.53
CA LEU A 96 -1.84 -7.98 5.71
C LEU A 96 -1.43 -8.10 7.19
N VAL A 97 -1.43 -6.99 7.94
CA VAL A 97 -1.17 -7.00 9.39
C VAL A 97 -2.23 -7.83 10.11
N LEU A 98 -3.51 -7.62 9.81
CA LEU A 98 -4.61 -8.35 10.45
C LEU A 98 -4.60 -9.84 10.07
N PHE A 99 -4.27 -10.16 8.82
CA PHE A 99 -4.15 -11.53 8.32
C PHE A 99 -3.00 -12.29 8.99
N SER A 100 -1.84 -11.66 9.10
CA SER A 100 -0.63 -12.27 9.67
C SER A 100 -0.83 -12.74 11.12
N GLY A 101 -1.75 -12.11 11.86
CA GLY A 101 -1.89 -12.30 13.30
C GLY A 101 -0.61 -11.96 14.08
N ALA A 102 0.30 -11.20 13.46
CA ALA A 102 1.58 -10.83 14.02
C ALA A 102 1.45 -9.76 15.11
N GLY A 103 2.41 -9.76 16.03
CA GLY A 103 2.51 -8.75 17.09
C GLY A 103 1.46 -8.90 18.19
N LYS A 104 1.32 -7.83 18.98
CA LYS A 104 0.35 -7.74 20.07
C LYS A 104 -1.04 -7.45 19.50
N ARG A 105 -2.10 -7.81 20.24
CA ARG A 105 -3.51 -7.66 19.80
C ARG A 105 -3.88 -6.23 19.39
N TRP A 106 -3.12 -5.22 19.83
CA TRP A 106 -3.31 -3.81 19.54
C TRP A 106 -2.69 -3.34 18.22
N LEU A 107 -1.80 -4.12 17.60
CA LEU A 107 -1.06 -3.69 16.39
C LEU A 107 -1.97 -3.27 15.23
N PRO A 108 -3.07 -4.00 14.91
CA PRO A 108 -4.01 -3.57 13.87
C PRO A 108 -4.74 -2.26 14.18
N PHE A 109 -4.85 -1.85 15.44
CA PHE A 109 -5.49 -0.56 15.78
C PHE A 109 -4.52 0.61 15.68
N VAL A 110 -3.22 0.35 15.81
CA VAL A 110 -2.16 1.38 15.69
C VAL A 110 -1.76 1.58 14.24
N PHE A 111 -1.84 0.53 13.42
CA PHE A 111 -1.37 0.57 12.04
C PHE A 111 -2.08 1.62 11.15
N PRO A 112 -3.40 1.87 11.26
CA PRO A 112 -4.07 2.95 10.52
C PRO A 112 -3.50 4.34 10.86
N VAL A 113 -3.13 4.55 12.12
CA VAL A 113 -2.48 5.80 12.56
C VAL A 113 -1.09 5.91 11.94
N LEU A 114 -0.30 4.84 11.93
CA LEU A 114 1.00 4.81 11.27
C LEU A 114 0.88 5.09 9.76
N ALA A 115 -0.10 4.48 9.10
CA ALA A 115 -0.38 4.71 7.68
C ALA A 115 -0.76 6.18 7.42
N PHE A 116 -1.59 6.77 8.28
CA PHE A 116 -1.95 8.18 8.20
C PHE A 116 -0.72 9.09 8.37
N LEU A 117 0.09 8.87 9.41
CA LEU A 117 1.31 9.64 9.66
C LEU A 117 2.35 9.48 8.55
N PHE A 118 2.37 8.33 7.88
CA PHE A 118 3.25 8.08 6.73
C PHE A 118 2.76 8.80 5.47
N TYR A 119 1.47 8.70 5.13
CA TYR A 119 0.94 9.27 3.88
C TYR A 119 0.59 10.75 3.96
N ALA A 120 0.24 11.30 5.13
CA ALA A 120 -0.17 12.70 5.25
C ALA A 120 0.94 13.70 4.80
N PRO A 121 2.22 13.55 5.20
CA PRO A 121 3.29 14.43 4.72
C PRO A 121 3.57 14.26 3.22
N ILE A 122 3.45 13.03 2.69
CA ILE A 122 3.60 12.73 1.26
C ILE A 122 2.55 13.49 0.45
N VAL A 123 1.28 13.37 0.87
CA VAL A 123 0.12 14.02 0.25
C VAL A 123 0.21 15.54 0.32
N ALA A 124 0.75 16.09 1.41
CA ALA A 124 0.97 17.53 1.55
C ALA A 124 2.06 18.02 0.59
N TRP A 125 3.17 17.28 0.48
CA TRP A 125 4.26 17.60 -0.44
C TRP A 125 3.81 17.54 -1.91
N GLU A 126 3.12 16.47 -2.31
CA GLU A 126 2.64 16.29 -3.68
C GLU A 126 1.64 17.37 -4.10
N GLN A 127 0.84 17.88 -3.16
CA GLN A 127 -0.09 18.98 -3.42
C GLN A 127 0.58 20.36 -3.45
N GLY A 128 1.64 20.56 -2.67
CA GLY A 128 2.37 21.83 -2.59
C GLY A 128 3.44 22.02 -3.65
N GLY A 129 4.00 20.92 -4.19
CA GLY A 129 5.15 20.95 -5.11
C GLY A 129 4.83 20.88 -6.60
N VAL A 130 3.57 20.65 -6.99
CA VAL A 130 3.19 20.46 -8.40
C VAL A 130 2.38 21.66 -8.91
N PRO A 131 2.96 22.57 -9.72
CA PRO A 131 2.20 23.58 -10.44
C PRO A 131 1.19 22.89 -11.36
N ARG A 132 -0.10 23.02 -11.06
CA ARG A 132 -1.17 22.31 -11.80
C ARG A 132 -1.52 22.94 -13.14
N ARG A 133 -0.98 24.13 -13.45
CA ARG A 133 -1.20 24.81 -14.72
C ARG A 133 -0.37 24.13 -15.81
N GLY A 134 -1.05 23.69 -16.88
CA GLY A 134 -0.41 23.10 -18.06
C GLY A 134 -0.28 21.58 -18.07
N ILE A 135 -0.60 20.87 -16.97
CA ILE A 135 -0.57 19.41 -16.94
C ILE A 135 -1.81 18.87 -17.68
N PRO A 136 -1.65 18.04 -18.73
CA PRO A 136 -2.79 17.50 -19.46
C PRO A 136 -3.65 16.61 -18.56
N VAL A 137 -4.97 16.75 -18.68
CA VAL A 137 -5.94 15.96 -17.92
C VAL A 137 -6.46 14.82 -18.78
N ARG A 138 -6.55 13.61 -18.22
CA ARG A 138 -7.03 12.40 -18.91
C ARG A 138 -8.10 11.70 -18.07
N ALA A 139 -9.03 11.04 -18.73
CA ALA A 139 -10.01 10.15 -18.09
C ALA A 139 -9.98 8.71 -18.65
N ASN A 140 -9.01 8.43 -19.52
CA ASN A 140 -8.97 7.18 -20.27
C ASN A 140 -8.60 6.00 -19.38
N ARG A 141 -9.21 4.85 -19.68
CA ARG A 141 -8.90 3.58 -19.04
C ARG A 141 -7.81 2.84 -19.83
N PHE A 142 -6.69 2.55 -19.18
CA PHE A 142 -5.66 1.66 -19.71
C PHE A 142 -6.15 0.20 -19.72
N GLY A 143 -5.57 -0.61 -20.61
CA GLY A 143 -5.86 -2.04 -20.67
C GLY A 143 -5.43 -2.78 -19.40
N VAL A 144 -6.20 -3.81 -19.02
CA VAL A 144 -5.96 -4.62 -17.81
C VAL A 144 -4.54 -5.22 -17.81
N ARG A 145 -4.05 -5.69 -18.96
CA ARG A 145 -2.69 -6.25 -19.07
C ARG A 145 -1.61 -5.22 -18.72
N THR A 146 -1.76 -3.98 -19.16
CA THR A 146 -0.82 -2.89 -18.86
C THR A 146 -0.86 -2.54 -17.37
N ALA A 147 -2.07 -2.43 -16.80
CA ALA A 147 -2.27 -2.17 -15.39
C ALA A 147 -1.68 -3.26 -14.48
N LEU A 148 -1.82 -4.53 -14.87
CA LEU A 148 -1.22 -5.63 -14.11
C LEU A 148 0.31 -5.62 -14.20
N ARG A 149 0.89 -5.30 -15.37
CA ARG A 149 2.34 -5.21 -15.52
C ARG A 149 2.95 -4.08 -14.70
N SER A 150 2.33 -2.90 -14.65
CA SER A 150 2.83 -1.77 -13.84
C SER A 150 2.82 -2.08 -12.35
N GLU A 151 2.01 -3.04 -11.92
CA GLU A 151 1.85 -3.44 -10.52
C GLU A 151 2.48 -4.80 -10.16
N ARG A 152 3.23 -5.40 -11.10
CA ARG A 152 3.86 -6.71 -10.89
C ARG A 152 4.64 -6.79 -9.57
N ARG A 153 5.40 -5.73 -9.24
CA ARG A 153 6.19 -5.67 -7.98
C ARG A 153 5.31 -5.72 -6.73
N THR A 154 4.15 -5.06 -6.74
CA THR A 154 3.23 -5.07 -5.60
C THR A 154 2.54 -6.43 -5.45
N TYR A 155 2.11 -7.06 -6.54
CA TYR A 155 1.53 -8.40 -6.45
C TYR A 155 2.54 -9.44 -5.96
N GLN A 156 3.80 -9.32 -6.42
CA GLN A 156 4.91 -10.17 -5.95
C GLN A 156 5.19 -9.97 -4.45
N SER A 157 5.21 -8.72 -3.96
CA SER A 157 5.47 -8.46 -2.55
C SER A 157 4.33 -8.95 -1.64
N VAL A 158 3.07 -8.78 -2.07
CA VAL A 158 1.91 -9.31 -1.35
C VAL A 158 1.97 -10.83 -1.31
N PHE A 159 2.22 -11.48 -2.44
CA PHE A 159 2.35 -12.93 -2.51
C PHE A 159 3.47 -13.45 -1.59
N ALA A 160 4.67 -12.83 -1.68
CA ALA A 160 5.79 -13.19 -0.83
C ALA A 160 5.47 -13.01 0.65
N PHE A 161 4.84 -11.90 1.04
CA PHE A 161 4.41 -11.66 2.43
C PHE A 161 3.47 -12.77 2.91
N LEU A 162 2.46 -13.14 2.11
CA LEU A 162 1.49 -14.17 2.47
C LEU A 162 2.17 -15.53 2.66
N VAL A 163 3.06 -15.92 1.73
CA VAL A 163 3.82 -17.17 1.81
C VAL A 163 4.67 -17.20 3.08
N VAL A 164 5.47 -16.15 3.32
CA VAL A 164 6.32 -16.06 4.52
C VAL A 164 5.47 -16.10 5.80
N SER A 165 4.32 -15.44 5.80
CA SER A 165 3.41 -15.41 6.95
C SER A 165 2.82 -16.79 7.26
N VAL A 166 2.42 -17.54 6.21
CA VAL A 166 1.89 -18.90 6.35
C VAL A 166 2.98 -19.87 6.85
N VAL A 167 4.16 -19.84 6.24
CA VAL A 167 5.30 -20.68 6.66
C VAL A 167 5.72 -20.36 8.09
N SER A 168 5.88 -19.07 8.41
CA SER A 168 6.28 -18.62 9.76
C SER A 168 5.25 -19.02 10.82
N SER A 169 3.96 -18.89 10.50
CA SER A 169 2.86 -19.35 11.36
C SER A 169 2.90 -20.86 11.57
N PHE A 170 3.10 -21.63 10.49
CA PHE A 170 3.18 -23.10 10.56
C PHE A 170 4.33 -23.57 11.45
N VAL A 171 5.55 -23.08 11.21
CA VAL A 171 6.75 -23.42 12.02
C VAL A 171 6.49 -23.12 13.50
N ARG A 172 5.98 -21.93 13.80
CA ARG A 172 5.72 -21.48 15.17
C ARG A 172 4.59 -22.25 15.86
N ASN A 173 3.59 -22.70 15.10
CA ASN A 173 2.52 -23.54 15.62
C ASN A 173 3.03 -24.93 16.00
N ASN A 174 3.91 -25.52 15.19
CA ASN A 174 4.52 -26.82 15.47
C ASN A 174 5.48 -26.77 16.66
N LEU A 175 6.33 -25.74 16.76
CA LEU A 175 7.24 -25.57 17.90
C LEU A 175 6.50 -25.45 19.24
N ARG A 176 5.27 -24.91 19.25
CA ARG A 176 4.44 -24.83 20.46
C ARG A 176 3.79 -26.17 20.81
N ARG A 177 3.52 -27.05 19.84
CA ARG A 177 2.87 -28.35 20.09
C ARG A 177 3.83 -29.37 20.72
N ASN A 178 5.14 -29.17 20.53
CA ASN A 178 6.22 -30.03 21.06
C ASN A 178 6.82 -29.54 22.40
N ARG A 179 6.20 -28.54 23.04
CA ARG A 179 6.53 -28.08 24.40
C ARG A 179 5.31 -28.28 25.30
#